data_AF-A0A925XHX0-F1
#
_entry.id   AF-A0A925XHX0-F1
#
_cell.length_a   1.000
_cell.length_b   1.000
_cell.length_c   1.000
_cell.angle_alpha   90.00
_cell.angle_beta   90.00
_cell.angle_gamma   90.00
#
_symmetry.space_group_name_H-M   'P 1'
#
loop_
_entity.id
_entity.type
_entity.pdbx_description
1 polymer ?
#
loop_
_entity_poly.entity_id
_entity_poly.type
_entity_poly.pdbx_seq_one_letter_code
_entity_poly.pdbx_strand_id
1 'polypeptide(L)'
;DDSIFASGDMSKRDLYDISYVVAGGSPATGGVTRAGEPPEPRKWTALRIEAIPDERLPKNGPGRVYYEGPFGDFFLSTITVAADGQPVKLTGATQSFANGGNTAAMALDENQQTGWSINGGQGKPHVAVFRFATPVAKSARFDVSLLFERYYAASLGRFKVSVTDDPRPAEASSLPAELAADLLIPRESRSPAQMDRLLQHFASEAPELAGERAKIAALRAQLPAFPTTLILQERPANNPRATHRHHRGEFLQPKELVEPAVLAALPQLDAKTQSNRLALAEWLVGPTNPLTARVTANRQWSAFFGRGLVKSLEDFGSQGASPTHPELLDWLAVEFGGSAERGAGSAERRTEQATSLQAPRSEFRVPRWDLKRLHRLIASSTTYRQSSRVTGELLAKDAANELLARGPRLRVEAEVVRDAMLAVSGLLSDKQLGPSVFPAQPANITTEGTYGGLNWALSPGEDRYRRTLYTFTKRTAPFALSMTFDGPSGEACVARREVSNTPL
;
A
#
# COMPACT_ATOMS: atom_id res chain seq x y z
N ASP A 1 5.67 -22.14 -8.56
CA ASP A 1 4.90 -22.71 -9.69
C ASP A 1 5.65 -22.59 -11.03
N ASP A 2 6.97 -22.31 -10.96
CA ASP A 2 7.84 -22.06 -12.12
C ASP A 2 7.39 -20.92 -13.03
N SER A 3 6.52 -20.03 -12.54
CA SER A 3 6.24 -18.76 -13.21
C SER A 3 7.31 -17.72 -12.86
N ILE A 4 7.62 -16.88 -13.82
CA ILE A 4 8.51 -15.73 -13.70
C ILE A 4 7.66 -14.52 -13.38
N PHE A 5 8.02 -13.78 -12.33
CA PHE A 5 7.41 -12.49 -12.00
C PHE A 5 8.43 -11.38 -12.24
N ALA A 6 8.24 -10.63 -13.32
CA ALA A 6 9.05 -9.46 -13.65
C ALA A 6 8.67 -8.27 -12.76
N SER A 7 9.67 -7.69 -12.11
CA SER A 7 9.52 -6.54 -11.21
C SER A 7 10.67 -5.55 -11.43
N GLY A 8 10.60 -4.38 -10.79
CA GLY A 8 11.59 -3.32 -10.94
C GLY A 8 11.12 -2.19 -11.85
N ASP A 9 12.06 -1.37 -12.28
CA ASP A 9 11.78 -0.26 -13.19
C ASP A 9 11.53 -0.81 -14.61
N MET A 10 10.77 -0.08 -15.42
CA MET A 10 10.49 -0.42 -16.81
C MET A 10 10.92 0.72 -17.72
N SER A 11 11.35 0.38 -18.92
CA SER A 11 11.70 1.34 -19.95
C SER A 11 10.79 1.19 -21.17
N LYS A 12 10.98 2.04 -22.18
CA LYS A 12 10.28 1.89 -23.47
C LYS A 12 10.78 0.68 -24.29
N ARG A 13 11.87 0.06 -23.87
CA ARG A 13 12.53 -1.09 -24.51
C ARG A 13 13.05 -2.03 -23.44
N ASP A 14 12.25 -3.01 -23.07
CA ASP A 14 12.67 -4.04 -22.12
C ASP A 14 12.96 -5.34 -22.88
N LEU A 15 14.13 -5.94 -22.64
CA LEU A 15 14.51 -7.25 -23.18
C LEU A 15 14.57 -8.25 -22.02
N TYR A 16 13.80 -9.32 -22.12
CA TYR A 16 13.87 -10.45 -21.17
C TYR A 16 14.62 -11.60 -21.85
N ASP A 17 15.88 -11.79 -21.47
CA ASP A 17 16.69 -12.93 -21.90
C ASP A 17 16.62 -14.04 -20.84
N ILE A 18 16.04 -15.17 -21.22
CA ILE A 18 15.77 -16.28 -20.31
C ILE A 18 16.50 -17.51 -20.80
N SER A 19 17.50 -17.94 -20.05
CA SER A 19 18.29 -19.14 -20.35
C SER A 19 17.85 -20.30 -19.47
N TYR A 20 17.36 -21.37 -20.10
CA TYR A 20 17.04 -22.64 -19.44
C TYR A 20 18.21 -23.60 -19.61
N VAL A 21 18.76 -24.08 -18.48
CA VAL A 21 19.72 -25.19 -18.46
C VAL A 21 18.94 -26.46 -18.18
N VAL A 22 18.89 -27.36 -19.15
CA VAL A 22 18.17 -28.63 -19.02
C VAL A 22 19.10 -29.64 -18.35
N ALA A 23 18.92 -29.86 -17.04
CA ALA A 23 19.68 -30.85 -16.30
C ALA A 23 19.33 -32.27 -16.79
N GLY A 24 20.32 -32.97 -17.37
CA GLY A 24 20.18 -34.36 -17.80
C GLY A 24 20.18 -34.59 -19.31
N GLY A 25 21.28 -34.24 -19.98
CA GLY A 25 21.60 -34.69 -21.35
C GLY A 25 21.89 -36.20 -21.46
N SER A 26 21.07 -37.03 -20.83
CA SER A 26 21.07 -38.49 -20.95
C SER A 26 19.63 -38.97 -20.79
N PRO A 27 19.14 -39.95 -21.59
CA PRO A 27 17.77 -40.40 -21.50
C PRO A 27 17.57 -41.08 -20.14
N ALA A 28 17.01 -40.35 -19.17
CA ALA A 28 16.58 -40.93 -17.91
C ALA A 28 15.36 -41.82 -18.19
N THR A 29 15.63 -43.11 -18.32
CA THR A 29 14.72 -44.19 -17.95
C THR A 29 14.05 -43.84 -16.61
N GLY A 30 12.77 -43.49 -16.65
CA GLY A 30 12.05 -43.13 -15.42
C GLY A 30 10.66 -42.52 -15.60
N GLY A 31 10.26 -42.14 -16.81
CA GLY A 31 8.86 -41.82 -17.10
C GLY A 31 8.09 -43.09 -17.42
N VAL A 32 6.96 -43.31 -16.75
CA VAL A 32 5.98 -44.37 -17.08
C VAL A 32 5.66 -44.29 -18.58
N THR A 33 6.20 -45.23 -19.35
CA THR A 33 5.89 -45.38 -20.77
C THR A 33 4.45 -45.85 -20.89
N ARG A 34 3.59 -45.05 -21.54
CA ARG A 34 2.35 -45.60 -22.10
C ARG A 34 2.77 -46.66 -23.13
N ALA A 35 2.22 -47.86 -23.02
CA ALA A 35 2.52 -48.94 -23.96
C ALA A 35 2.19 -48.50 -25.40
N GLY A 36 3.21 -48.39 -26.27
CA GLY A 36 3.04 -48.15 -27.71
C GLY A 36 3.79 -46.96 -28.33
N GLU A 37 4.62 -46.20 -27.61
CA GLU A 37 5.39 -45.10 -28.22
C GLU A 37 6.76 -45.53 -28.79
N PRO A 38 7.21 -44.95 -29.93
CA PRO A 38 8.54 -45.21 -30.49
C PRO A 38 9.67 -44.66 -29.61
N PRO A 39 10.88 -45.26 -29.65
CA PRO A 39 11.98 -45.01 -28.73
C PRO A 39 12.90 -43.82 -29.07
N GLU A 40 12.49 -42.88 -29.93
CA GLU A 40 13.35 -41.75 -30.30
C GLU A 40 13.32 -40.61 -29.29
N PRO A 41 14.42 -39.84 -29.11
CA PRO A 41 14.41 -38.67 -28.25
C PRO A 41 13.39 -37.67 -28.80
N ARG A 42 12.29 -37.52 -28.06
CA ARG A 42 11.20 -36.63 -28.44
C ARG A 42 11.74 -35.21 -28.68
N LYS A 43 11.62 -34.73 -29.92
CA LYS A 43 12.05 -33.38 -30.34
C LYS A 43 10.97 -32.36 -29.96
N TRP A 44 11.36 -31.18 -29.52
CA TRP A 44 10.41 -30.11 -29.25
C TRP A 44 9.84 -29.56 -30.56
N THR A 45 8.53 -29.34 -30.60
CA THR A 45 7.79 -28.91 -31.80
C THR A 45 7.25 -27.49 -31.70
N ALA A 46 7.03 -26.99 -30.48
CA ALA A 46 6.56 -25.63 -30.23
C ALA A 46 6.94 -25.11 -28.83
N LEU A 47 6.92 -23.79 -28.70
CA LEU A 47 7.05 -23.02 -27.46
C LEU A 47 5.70 -22.39 -27.09
N ARG A 48 5.35 -22.37 -25.81
CA ARG A 48 4.17 -21.71 -25.26
C ARG A 48 4.60 -20.64 -24.26
N ILE A 49 4.01 -19.45 -24.40
CA ILE A 49 4.07 -18.36 -23.42
C ILE A 49 2.70 -18.24 -22.75
N GLU A 50 2.67 -18.34 -21.43
CA GLU A 50 1.47 -18.11 -20.62
C GLU A 50 1.64 -16.79 -19.89
N ALA A 51 0.81 -15.80 -20.22
CA ALA A 51 0.70 -14.53 -19.52
C ALA A 51 -0.32 -14.70 -18.38
N ILE A 52 0.12 -14.57 -17.13
CA ILE A 52 -0.63 -14.98 -15.93
C ILE A 52 -1.08 -13.73 -15.17
N PRO A 53 -2.37 -13.57 -14.82
CA PRO A 53 -2.83 -12.45 -14.03
C PRO A 53 -2.30 -12.55 -12.61
N ASP A 54 -2.06 -11.40 -11.99
CA ASP A 54 -1.55 -11.31 -10.62
C ASP A 54 -2.03 -9.99 -10.01
N GLU A 55 -2.57 -10.03 -8.78
CA GLU A 55 -3.14 -8.87 -8.10
C GLU A 55 -2.12 -7.74 -7.87
N ARG A 56 -0.83 -8.05 -7.90
CA ARG A 56 0.26 -7.07 -7.77
C ARG A 56 0.48 -6.26 -9.05
N LEU A 57 -0.10 -6.68 -10.17
CA LEU A 57 0.04 -6.02 -11.46
C LEU A 57 -1.09 -5.01 -11.71
N PRO A 58 -0.86 -3.95 -12.52
CA PRO A 58 -1.90 -2.98 -12.84
C PRO A 58 -3.12 -3.65 -13.46
N LYS A 59 -4.34 -3.37 -12.97
CA LYS A 59 -5.58 -4.05 -13.40
C LYS A 59 -5.49 -5.59 -13.35
N ASN A 60 -4.74 -6.14 -12.40
CA ASN A 60 -4.45 -7.57 -12.23
C ASN A 60 -3.64 -8.19 -13.39
N GLY A 61 -2.96 -7.37 -14.20
CA GLY A 61 -2.07 -7.81 -15.27
C GLY A 61 -2.81 -8.46 -16.45
N PRO A 62 -2.17 -9.41 -17.18
CA PRO A 62 -0.86 -10.02 -16.90
C PRO A 62 0.36 -9.15 -17.25
N GLY A 63 0.16 -7.99 -17.87
CA GLY A 63 1.25 -7.06 -18.19
C GLY A 63 1.47 -5.99 -17.12
N ARG A 64 2.56 -5.23 -17.27
CA ARG A 64 3.03 -4.26 -16.27
C ARG A 64 2.71 -2.81 -16.63
N VAL A 65 2.01 -2.55 -17.74
CA VAL A 65 1.78 -1.17 -18.20
C VAL A 65 1.05 -0.36 -17.14
N TYR A 66 1.69 0.74 -16.77
CA TYR A 66 1.12 1.81 -15.97
C TYR A 66 1.30 3.13 -16.73
N TYR A 67 0.42 3.39 -17.70
CA TYR A 67 0.49 4.56 -18.58
C TYR A 67 -0.75 5.43 -18.31
N GLU A 68 -0.53 6.58 -17.68
CA GLU A 68 -1.60 7.49 -17.23
C GLU A 68 -2.60 6.84 -16.26
N GLY A 69 -2.13 5.80 -15.54
CA GLY A 69 -2.94 5.00 -14.63
C GLY A 69 -2.68 3.50 -14.81
N PRO A 70 -3.34 2.64 -14.01
CA PRO A 70 -3.16 1.21 -14.13
C PRO A 70 -3.79 0.70 -15.42
N PHE A 71 -2.99 0.12 -16.31
CA PHE A 71 -3.44 -0.34 -17.63
C PHE A 71 -3.37 -1.86 -17.79
N GLY A 72 -2.32 -2.52 -17.30
CA GLY A 72 -2.23 -3.98 -17.19
C GLY A 72 -1.94 -4.76 -18.48
N ASP A 73 -1.74 -4.06 -19.59
CA ASP A 73 -1.35 -4.63 -20.89
C ASP A 73 0.16 -4.93 -20.95
N PHE A 74 0.58 -5.62 -22.00
CA PHE A 74 1.97 -5.73 -22.46
C PHE A 74 2.00 -5.61 -23.99
N PHE A 75 3.19 -5.39 -24.55
CA PHE A 75 3.40 -5.36 -25.98
C PHE A 75 4.67 -6.12 -26.34
N LEU A 76 4.52 -7.38 -26.73
CA LEU A 76 5.63 -8.23 -27.16
C LEU A 76 5.87 -7.99 -28.66
N SER A 77 6.91 -7.21 -28.99
CA SER A 77 7.26 -6.86 -30.36
C SER A 77 8.06 -7.96 -31.05
N THR A 78 8.95 -8.64 -30.32
CA THR A 78 9.79 -9.71 -30.90
C THR A 78 9.96 -10.86 -29.92
N ILE A 79 9.91 -12.08 -30.45
CA ILE A 79 10.36 -13.28 -29.76
C ILE A 79 11.42 -14.00 -30.59
N THR A 80 12.53 -14.35 -29.96
CA THR A 80 13.54 -15.22 -30.57
C THR A 80 13.89 -16.37 -29.64
N VAL A 81 14.33 -17.47 -30.24
CA VAL A 81 14.65 -18.72 -29.55
C VAL A 81 15.98 -19.24 -30.07
N ALA A 82 16.83 -19.74 -29.18
CA ALA A 82 18.04 -20.46 -29.54
C ALA A 82 18.20 -21.74 -28.73
N ALA A 83 18.79 -22.76 -29.35
CA ALA A 83 19.07 -24.07 -28.76
C ALA A 83 20.58 -24.34 -28.89
N ASP A 84 21.27 -24.50 -27.76
CA ASP A 84 22.73 -24.61 -27.68
C ASP A 84 23.47 -23.50 -28.48
N GLY A 85 22.92 -22.27 -28.44
CA GLY A 85 23.45 -21.11 -29.15
C GLY A 85 23.06 -21.03 -30.64
N GLN A 86 22.36 -22.02 -31.19
CA GLN A 86 21.88 -22.00 -32.58
C GLN A 86 20.45 -21.45 -32.66
N PRO A 87 20.16 -20.48 -33.55
CA PRO A 87 18.81 -19.94 -33.71
C PRO A 87 17.79 -21.01 -34.10
N VAL A 88 16.63 -21.01 -33.43
CA VAL A 88 15.48 -21.85 -33.76
C VAL A 88 14.48 -21.02 -34.56
N LYS A 89 14.24 -21.40 -35.81
CA LYS A 89 13.29 -20.70 -36.68
C LYS A 89 11.84 -20.98 -36.24
N LEU A 90 11.04 -19.93 -36.09
CA LEU A 90 9.60 -19.99 -35.81
C LEU A 90 8.82 -19.81 -37.12
N THR A 91 7.77 -20.60 -37.37
CA THR A 91 6.99 -20.56 -38.63
C THR A 91 5.57 -20.03 -38.47
N GLY A 92 5.07 -19.91 -37.24
CA GLY A 92 3.77 -19.33 -37.00
C GLY A 92 3.43 -19.30 -35.53
N ALA A 93 2.46 -18.46 -35.18
CA ALA A 93 1.97 -18.33 -33.83
C ALA A 93 0.44 -18.37 -33.79
N THR A 94 -0.10 -18.82 -32.67
CA THR A 94 -1.53 -18.73 -32.33
C THR A 94 -1.66 -18.13 -30.94
N GLN A 95 -2.82 -17.56 -30.62
CA GLN A 95 -3.09 -16.95 -29.32
C GLN A 95 -4.53 -17.18 -28.88
N SER A 96 -4.75 -17.20 -27.57
CA SER A 96 -6.09 -17.24 -26.96
C SER A 96 -6.82 -15.88 -27.02
N PHE A 97 -6.07 -14.78 -27.01
CA PHE A 97 -6.62 -13.43 -27.11
C PHE A 97 -5.62 -12.47 -27.78
N ALA A 98 -6.15 -11.52 -28.55
CA ALA A 98 -5.40 -10.41 -29.13
C ALA A 98 -6.29 -9.17 -29.16
N ASN A 99 -5.69 -8.01 -28.93
CA ASN A 99 -6.36 -6.73 -29.17
C ASN A 99 -6.36 -6.37 -30.67
N GLY A 100 -7.43 -6.72 -31.37
CA GLY A 100 -7.57 -6.46 -32.81
C GLY A 100 -6.44 -7.14 -33.61
N GLY A 101 -5.72 -6.37 -34.41
CA GLY A 101 -4.61 -6.87 -35.24
C GLY A 101 -3.31 -7.22 -34.48
N ASN A 102 -3.21 -6.92 -33.18
CA ASN A 102 -2.01 -7.16 -32.37
C ASN A 102 -1.88 -8.63 -31.94
N THR A 103 -1.75 -9.52 -32.92
CA THR A 103 -1.72 -10.99 -32.73
C THR A 103 -0.34 -11.50 -32.34
N ALA A 104 -0.25 -12.73 -31.82
CA ALA A 104 1.05 -13.34 -31.50
C ALA A 104 1.95 -13.52 -32.74
N ALA A 105 1.35 -13.67 -33.92
CA ALA A 105 2.10 -13.79 -35.17
C ALA A 105 2.88 -12.51 -35.52
N MET A 106 2.40 -11.34 -35.07
CA MET A 106 3.11 -10.08 -35.25
C MET A 106 4.42 -10.02 -34.47
N ALA A 107 4.63 -10.86 -33.44
CA ALA A 107 5.91 -10.93 -32.74
C ALA A 107 7.01 -11.66 -33.54
N LEU A 108 6.71 -12.12 -34.76
CA LEU A 108 7.61 -12.85 -35.65
C LEU A 108 8.03 -12.03 -36.89
N ASP A 109 7.53 -10.82 -37.07
CA ASP A 109 7.73 -10.00 -38.27
C ASP A 109 8.93 -9.04 -38.18
N GLU A 110 9.63 -9.04 -37.03
CA GLU A 110 10.77 -8.17 -36.71
C GLU A 110 10.47 -6.65 -36.80
N ASN A 111 9.20 -6.26 -36.67
CA ASN A 111 8.78 -4.87 -36.73
C ASN A 111 8.39 -4.33 -35.33
N GLN A 112 9.16 -3.38 -34.83
CA GLN A 112 8.95 -2.73 -33.53
C GLN A 112 7.59 -2.03 -33.34
N GLN A 113 6.83 -1.78 -34.42
CA GLN A 113 5.51 -1.15 -34.35
C GLN A 113 4.36 -2.15 -34.26
N THR A 114 4.63 -3.43 -34.48
CA THR A 114 3.67 -4.53 -34.42
C THR A 114 4.09 -5.50 -33.32
N GLY A 115 3.13 -6.28 -32.82
CA GLY A 115 3.40 -7.18 -31.70
C GLY A 115 2.13 -7.73 -31.09
N TRP A 116 2.31 -8.58 -30.09
CA TRP A 116 1.20 -9.17 -29.34
C TRP A 116 0.80 -8.28 -28.17
N SER A 117 -0.50 -7.95 -28.10
CA SER A 117 -1.10 -7.18 -26.99
C SER A 117 -2.41 -7.81 -26.55
N ILE A 118 -2.65 -7.74 -25.24
CA ILE A 118 -3.86 -8.26 -24.59
C ILE A 118 -4.78 -7.14 -24.12
N ASN A 119 -4.62 -5.92 -24.62
CA ASN A 119 -5.47 -4.80 -24.20
C ASN A 119 -6.98 -5.14 -24.35
N GLY A 120 -7.74 -5.02 -23.26
CA GLY A 120 -9.13 -5.46 -23.15
C GLY A 120 -9.30 -6.84 -22.49
N GLY A 121 -8.22 -7.59 -22.34
CA GLY A 121 -8.15 -8.90 -21.71
C GLY A 121 -7.58 -8.90 -20.28
N GLN A 122 -7.39 -7.74 -19.66
CA GLN A 122 -6.73 -7.64 -18.34
C GLN A 122 -7.42 -8.48 -17.26
N GLY A 123 -6.62 -8.97 -16.30
CA GLY A 123 -7.08 -9.81 -15.19
C GLY A 123 -7.45 -11.25 -15.57
N LYS A 124 -7.13 -11.68 -16.80
CA LYS A 124 -7.33 -13.05 -17.28
C LYS A 124 -6.00 -13.68 -17.74
N PRO A 125 -5.86 -15.01 -17.65
CA PRO A 125 -4.74 -15.70 -18.25
C PRO A 125 -4.85 -15.66 -19.78
N HIS A 126 -3.72 -15.42 -20.44
CA HIS A 126 -3.60 -15.48 -21.89
C HIS A 126 -2.44 -16.36 -22.28
N VAL A 127 -2.53 -16.94 -23.47
CA VAL A 127 -1.59 -17.93 -24.00
C VAL A 127 -1.27 -17.57 -25.44
N ALA A 128 0.01 -17.64 -25.79
CA ALA A 128 0.50 -17.69 -27.16
C ALA A 128 1.35 -18.95 -27.37
N VAL A 129 1.21 -19.59 -28.53
CA VAL A 129 1.99 -20.77 -28.94
C VAL A 129 2.71 -20.45 -30.23
N PHE A 130 4.03 -20.63 -30.22
CA PHE A 130 4.96 -20.39 -31.33
C PHE A 130 5.51 -21.72 -31.84
N ARG A 131 5.23 -22.04 -33.10
CA ARG A 131 5.62 -23.32 -33.74
C ARG A 131 7.01 -23.23 -34.33
N PHE A 132 7.80 -24.28 -34.13
CA PHE A 132 9.12 -24.39 -34.73
C PHE A 132 9.00 -24.82 -36.20
N ALA A 133 9.89 -24.29 -37.05
CA ALA A 133 9.95 -24.66 -38.46
C ALA A 133 10.25 -26.15 -38.64
N THR A 134 11.14 -26.66 -37.80
CA THR A 134 11.57 -28.05 -37.75
C THR A 134 11.67 -28.45 -36.28
N PRO A 135 11.23 -29.67 -35.90
CA PRO A 135 11.39 -30.14 -34.53
C PRO A 135 12.84 -30.06 -34.06
N VAL A 136 13.06 -29.46 -32.88
CA VAL A 136 14.38 -29.20 -32.31
C VAL A 136 14.73 -30.30 -31.32
N ALA A 137 15.95 -30.83 -31.38
CA ALA A 137 16.41 -31.79 -30.40
C ALA A 137 16.39 -31.19 -28.99
N LYS A 138 16.20 -32.02 -27.96
CA LYS A 138 16.35 -31.57 -26.58
C LYS A 138 17.81 -31.15 -26.38
N SER A 139 18.00 -29.87 -26.05
CA SER A 139 19.31 -29.22 -25.93
C SER A 139 19.70 -29.04 -24.47
N ALA A 140 21.01 -28.95 -24.20
CA ALA A 140 21.53 -28.68 -22.86
C ALA A 140 21.18 -27.26 -22.41
N ARG A 141 21.13 -26.33 -23.38
CA ARG A 141 20.73 -24.94 -23.19
C ARG A 141 19.63 -24.55 -24.17
N PHE A 142 18.62 -23.86 -23.66
CA PHE A 142 17.54 -23.30 -24.45
C PHE A 142 17.30 -21.85 -24.02
N ASP A 143 17.52 -20.91 -24.92
CA ASP A 143 17.41 -19.47 -24.68
C ASP A 143 16.14 -18.93 -25.34
N VAL A 144 15.39 -18.12 -24.60
CA VAL A 144 14.20 -17.41 -25.07
C VAL A 144 14.38 -15.93 -24.77
N SER A 145 14.34 -15.11 -25.82
CA SER A 145 14.41 -13.66 -25.71
C SER A 145 13.06 -13.06 -26.06
N LEU A 146 12.52 -12.25 -25.14
CA LEU A 146 11.25 -11.54 -25.30
C LEU A 146 11.52 -10.03 -25.30
N LEU A 147 11.25 -9.37 -26.41
CA LEU A 147 11.46 -7.93 -26.58
C LEU A 147 10.13 -7.20 -26.46
N PHE A 148 10.08 -6.21 -25.55
CA PHE A 148 8.92 -5.38 -25.30
C PHE A 148 9.24 -3.93 -25.66
N GLU A 149 8.76 -3.47 -26.82
CA GLU A 149 9.06 -2.15 -27.36
C GLU A 149 7.79 -1.44 -27.81
N ARG A 150 7.54 -0.25 -27.27
CA ARG A 150 6.42 0.61 -27.67
C ARG A 150 6.72 2.07 -27.33
N TYR A 151 5.88 3.01 -27.77
CA TYR A 151 6.03 4.42 -27.41
C TYR A 151 5.93 4.71 -25.90
N TYR A 152 5.41 3.74 -25.12
CA TYR A 152 5.38 3.70 -23.65
C TYR A 152 5.92 2.36 -23.12
N ALA A 153 6.26 2.30 -21.83
CA ALA A 153 6.79 1.11 -21.19
C ALA A 153 5.72 0.00 -21.10
N ALA A 154 5.97 -1.15 -21.75
CA ALA A 154 4.93 -2.16 -21.97
C ALA A 154 5.39 -3.62 -21.85
N SER A 155 6.12 -3.94 -20.79
CA SER A 155 6.62 -5.29 -20.58
C SER A 155 5.65 -6.21 -19.81
N LEU A 156 5.85 -7.52 -19.98
CA LEU A 156 5.05 -8.58 -19.37
C LEU A 156 5.32 -8.70 -17.86
N GLY A 157 4.30 -9.00 -17.06
CA GLY A 157 4.40 -9.02 -15.60
C GLY A 157 4.70 -10.39 -15.04
N ARG A 158 3.70 -11.27 -15.05
CA ARG A 158 3.87 -12.65 -14.62
C ARG A 158 3.64 -13.57 -15.79
N PHE A 159 4.55 -14.51 -16.01
CA PHE A 159 4.43 -15.42 -17.14
C PHE A 159 5.14 -16.74 -16.92
N LYS A 160 4.82 -17.72 -17.75
CA LYS A 160 5.49 -19.02 -17.79
C LYS A 160 5.85 -19.37 -19.22
N VAL A 161 6.97 -20.05 -19.38
CA VAL A 161 7.42 -20.58 -20.68
C VAL A 161 7.38 -22.10 -20.59
N SER A 162 6.84 -22.76 -21.61
CA SER A 162 6.81 -24.21 -21.71
C SER A 162 7.06 -24.66 -23.15
N VAL A 163 7.53 -25.88 -23.33
CA VAL A 163 7.75 -26.50 -24.65
C VAL A 163 6.98 -27.81 -24.72
N THR A 164 6.63 -28.23 -25.93
CA THR A 164 5.96 -29.52 -26.16
C THR A 164 6.72 -30.35 -27.19
N ASP A 165 6.60 -31.67 -27.08
CA ASP A 165 7.10 -32.64 -28.04
C ASP A 165 5.97 -33.40 -28.77
N ASP A 166 4.73 -32.91 -28.64
CA ASP A 166 3.59 -33.44 -29.37
C ASP A 166 3.80 -33.23 -30.88
N PRO A 167 3.69 -34.28 -31.71
CA PRO A 167 3.87 -34.17 -33.16
C PRO A 167 2.70 -33.44 -33.84
N ARG A 168 1.56 -33.25 -33.16
CA ARG A 168 0.42 -32.50 -33.70
C ARG A 168 0.71 -31.00 -33.67
N PRO A 169 0.17 -30.20 -34.62
CA PRO A 169 0.30 -28.75 -34.57
C PRO A 169 -0.26 -28.20 -33.25
N ALA A 170 0.62 -27.69 -32.39
CA ALA A 170 0.20 -27.07 -31.14
C ALA A 170 -0.47 -25.73 -31.40
N GLU A 171 -1.64 -25.53 -30.80
CA GLU A 171 -2.41 -24.28 -30.87
C GLU A 171 -2.70 -23.75 -29.46
N ALA A 172 -2.77 -22.43 -29.32
CA ALA A 172 -3.12 -21.78 -28.07
C ALA A 172 -4.59 -22.06 -27.73
N SER A 173 -4.83 -22.49 -26.50
CA SER A 173 -6.17 -22.65 -25.93
C SER A 173 -6.40 -21.62 -24.83
N SER A 174 -7.62 -21.10 -24.74
CA SER A 174 -8.06 -20.29 -23.60
C SER A 174 -8.31 -21.13 -22.35
N LEU A 175 -8.34 -22.46 -22.46
CA LEU A 175 -8.57 -23.36 -21.34
C LEU A 175 -7.32 -23.42 -20.43
N PRO A 176 -7.44 -23.08 -19.13
CA PRO A 176 -6.37 -23.24 -18.16
C PRO A 176 -5.81 -24.66 -18.11
N ALA A 177 -4.49 -24.79 -17.92
CA ALA A 177 -3.79 -26.08 -17.96
C ALA A 177 -4.32 -27.10 -16.93
N GLU A 178 -4.67 -26.65 -15.73
CA GLU A 178 -5.26 -27.50 -14.69
C GLU A 178 -6.60 -28.09 -15.12
N LEU A 179 -7.44 -27.30 -15.80
CA LEU A 179 -8.74 -27.77 -16.29
C LEU A 179 -8.58 -28.71 -17.48
N ALA A 180 -7.60 -28.46 -18.36
CA ALA A 180 -7.25 -29.40 -19.42
C ALA A 180 -6.81 -30.76 -18.85
N ALA A 181 -5.98 -30.76 -17.80
CA ALA A 181 -5.56 -31.97 -17.10
C ALA A 181 -6.75 -32.70 -16.45
N ASP A 182 -7.66 -31.97 -15.81
CA ASP A 182 -8.88 -32.53 -15.22
C ASP A 182 -9.81 -33.15 -16.28
N LEU A 183 -9.91 -32.55 -17.47
CA LEU A 183 -10.71 -33.09 -18.58
C LEU A 183 -10.15 -34.39 -19.16
N LEU A 184 -8.83 -34.59 -19.11
CA LEU A 184 -8.18 -35.83 -19.57
C LEU A 184 -8.44 -37.02 -18.64
N ILE A 185 -8.83 -36.78 -17.39
CA ILE A 185 -9.25 -37.82 -16.45
C ILE A 185 -10.67 -38.27 -16.82
N PRO A 186 -10.95 -39.59 -16.95
CA PRO A 186 -12.30 -40.09 -17.17
C PRO A 186 -13.28 -39.54 -16.13
N ARG A 187 -14.50 -39.19 -16.54
CA ARG A 187 -15.47 -38.46 -15.69
C ARG A 187 -15.71 -39.18 -14.36
N GLU A 188 -15.76 -40.50 -14.39
CA GLU A 188 -16.03 -41.40 -13.27
C GLU A 188 -14.87 -41.45 -12.26
N SER A 189 -13.68 -41.02 -12.69
CA SER A 189 -12.44 -41.01 -11.90
C SER A 189 -12.02 -39.61 -11.44
N ARG A 190 -12.78 -38.56 -11.77
CA ARG A 190 -12.52 -37.19 -11.30
C ARG A 190 -12.94 -37.05 -9.84
N SER A 191 -12.07 -36.45 -9.02
CA SER A 191 -12.41 -36.12 -7.63
C SER A 191 -13.44 -34.99 -7.55
N PRO A 192 -14.14 -34.83 -6.42
CA PRO A 192 -15.08 -33.72 -6.21
C PRO A 192 -14.48 -32.34 -6.47
N ALA A 193 -13.24 -32.10 -6.01
CA ALA A 193 -12.55 -30.83 -6.22
C ALA A 193 -12.26 -30.52 -7.70
N GLN A 194 -11.96 -31.56 -8.50
CA GLN A 194 -11.75 -31.41 -9.95
C GLN A 194 -13.06 -31.08 -10.65
N MET A 195 -14.15 -31.75 -10.25
CA MET A 195 -15.47 -31.47 -10.78
C MET A 195 -15.93 -30.04 -10.45
N ASP A 196 -15.71 -29.60 -9.21
CA ASP A 196 -16.06 -28.25 -8.77
C ASP A 196 -15.30 -27.18 -9.56
N ARG A 197 -13.98 -27.36 -9.79
CA ARG A 197 -13.20 -26.43 -10.62
C ARG A 197 -13.72 -26.35 -12.05
N LEU A 198 -14.02 -27.50 -12.68
CA LEU A 198 -14.59 -27.55 -14.03
C LEU A 198 -15.95 -26.85 -14.08
N LEU A 199 -16.80 -27.08 -13.08
CA LEU A 199 -18.12 -26.45 -12.99
C LEU A 199 -18.02 -24.94 -12.79
N GLN A 200 -17.10 -24.47 -11.95
CA GLN A 200 -16.87 -23.04 -11.75
C GLN A 200 -16.40 -22.35 -13.04
N HIS A 201 -15.48 -22.97 -13.78
CA HIS A 201 -15.03 -22.42 -15.05
C HIS A 201 -16.15 -22.42 -16.09
N PHE A 202 -16.88 -23.52 -16.22
CA PHE A 202 -18.06 -23.60 -17.06
C PHE A 202 -19.05 -22.49 -16.71
N ALA A 203 -19.38 -22.31 -15.43
CA ALA A 203 -20.31 -21.28 -15.00
C ALA A 203 -19.83 -19.85 -15.32
N SER A 204 -18.51 -19.65 -15.39
CA SER A 204 -17.89 -18.36 -15.71
C SER A 204 -17.95 -17.98 -17.19
N GLU A 205 -18.05 -18.96 -18.11
CA GLU A 205 -17.99 -18.70 -19.57
C GLU A 205 -19.23 -19.14 -20.33
N ALA A 206 -19.96 -20.15 -19.87
CA ALA A 206 -21.09 -20.76 -20.55
C ALA A 206 -22.13 -19.71 -21.02
N PRO A 207 -22.49 -19.66 -22.31
CA PRO A 207 -23.46 -18.69 -22.84
C PRO A 207 -24.79 -18.68 -22.09
N GLU A 208 -25.29 -19.86 -21.71
CA GLU A 208 -26.54 -20.07 -20.98
C GLU A 208 -26.57 -19.41 -19.59
N LEU A 209 -25.41 -19.16 -18.97
CA LEU A 209 -25.31 -18.50 -17.66
C LEU A 209 -25.00 -17.00 -17.76
N ALA A 210 -24.96 -16.43 -18.97
CA ALA A 210 -24.66 -15.01 -19.16
C ALA A 210 -25.61 -14.08 -18.40
N GLY A 211 -26.91 -14.42 -18.33
CA GLY A 211 -27.92 -13.64 -17.61
C GLY A 211 -27.67 -13.57 -16.10
N GLU A 212 -27.34 -14.70 -15.47
CA GLU A 212 -27.03 -14.73 -14.03
C GLU A 212 -25.70 -14.04 -13.72
N ARG A 213 -24.69 -14.21 -14.59
CA ARG A 213 -23.42 -13.47 -14.47
C ARG A 213 -23.62 -11.96 -14.53
N ALA A 214 -24.52 -11.47 -15.39
CA ALA A 214 -24.84 -10.05 -15.48
C ALA A 214 -25.45 -9.50 -14.18
N LYS A 215 -26.34 -10.26 -13.52
CA LYS A 215 -26.91 -9.88 -12.21
C LYS A 215 -25.83 -9.82 -11.12
N ILE A 216 -24.94 -10.80 -11.06
CA ILE A 216 -23.82 -10.81 -10.10
C ILE A 216 -22.90 -9.61 -10.34
N ALA A 217 -22.58 -9.31 -11.60
CA ALA A 217 -21.77 -8.14 -11.96
C ALA A 217 -22.45 -6.83 -11.52
N ALA A 218 -23.76 -6.70 -11.71
CA ALA A 218 -24.53 -5.53 -11.27
C ALA A 218 -24.49 -5.34 -9.75
N LEU A 219 -24.63 -6.42 -8.97
CA LEU A 219 -24.50 -6.36 -7.51
C LEU A 219 -23.08 -5.98 -7.06
N ARG A 220 -22.05 -6.56 -7.69
CA ARG A 220 -20.65 -6.21 -7.39
C ARG A 220 -20.36 -4.75 -7.71
N ALA A 221 -20.97 -4.20 -8.77
CA ALA A 221 -20.84 -2.79 -9.12
C ALA A 221 -21.47 -1.83 -8.09
N GLN A 222 -22.35 -2.31 -7.21
CA GLN A 222 -22.91 -1.52 -6.10
C GLN A 222 -21.99 -1.42 -4.89
N LEU A 223 -20.92 -2.23 -4.81
CA LEU A 223 -19.97 -2.15 -3.72
C LEU A 223 -19.25 -0.79 -3.77
N PRO A 224 -19.19 -0.05 -2.65
CA PRO A 224 -18.51 1.24 -2.63
C PRO A 224 -17.03 1.03 -2.96
N ALA A 225 -16.49 1.87 -3.85
CA ALA A 225 -15.05 1.88 -4.10
C ALA A 225 -14.33 2.26 -2.81
N PHE A 226 -13.41 1.42 -2.37
CA PHE A 226 -12.55 1.78 -1.26
C PHE A 226 -11.66 2.94 -1.68
N PRO A 227 -11.53 3.99 -0.85
CA PRO A 227 -10.52 5.01 -1.11
C PRO A 227 -9.16 4.33 -1.04
N THR A 228 -8.46 4.29 -2.17
CA THR A 228 -7.08 3.83 -2.22
C THR A 228 -6.16 5.02 -2.04
N THR A 229 -5.04 4.79 -1.36
CA THR A 229 -3.96 5.78 -1.25
C THR A 229 -2.67 5.09 -1.63
N LEU A 230 -1.75 5.87 -2.21
CA LEU A 230 -0.40 5.40 -2.40
C LEU A 230 0.24 5.15 -1.03
N ILE A 231 0.87 4.00 -0.90
CA ILE A 231 1.73 3.68 0.25
C ILE A 231 3.17 3.58 -0.23
N LEU A 232 4.12 3.96 0.63
CA LEU A 232 5.51 3.60 0.41
C LEU A 232 5.68 2.15 0.88
N GLN A 233 6.13 1.30 -0.04
CA GLN A 233 6.55 -0.06 0.28
C GLN A 233 8.07 -0.17 0.07
N GLU A 234 8.75 -0.76 1.05
CA GLU A 234 10.17 -1.05 0.93
C GLU A 234 10.42 -2.07 -0.18
N ARG A 235 11.44 -1.83 -1.01
CA ARG A 235 11.81 -2.78 -2.07
C ARG A 235 12.39 -4.06 -1.42
N PRO A 236 12.22 -5.23 -2.06
CA PRO A 236 12.85 -6.46 -1.60
C PRO A 236 14.36 -6.30 -1.38
N ALA A 237 14.93 -7.00 -0.40
CA ALA A 237 16.35 -6.90 -0.05
C ALA A 237 17.30 -7.29 -1.21
N ASN A 238 16.82 -8.09 -2.17
CA ASN A 238 17.56 -8.45 -3.38
C ASN A 238 17.38 -7.45 -4.55
N ASN A 239 16.61 -6.37 -4.36
CA ASN A 239 16.43 -5.30 -5.33
C ASN A 239 16.37 -3.90 -4.68
N PRO A 240 17.37 -3.50 -3.88
CA PRO A 240 17.39 -2.19 -3.25
C PRO A 240 17.62 -1.10 -4.31
N ARG A 241 17.06 0.10 -4.07
CA ARG A 241 17.35 1.27 -4.91
C ARG A 241 18.60 1.96 -4.37
N ALA A 242 19.65 2.02 -5.17
CA ALA A 242 20.86 2.77 -4.84
C ALA A 242 20.55 4.28 -4.72
N THR A 243 21.02 4.91 -3.64
CA THR A 243 20.85 6.34 -3.39
C THR A 243 22.19 7.04 -3.55
N HIS A 244 22.23 8.16 -4.27
CA HIS A 244 23.47 8.87 -4.54
C HIS A 244 23.40 10.33 -4.12
N ARG A 245 24.52 10.88 -3.65
CA ARG A 245 24.78 12.31 -3.66
C ARG A 245 25.13 12.71 -5.08
N HIS A 246 24.36 13.66 -5.62
CA HIS A 246 24.48 14.11 -7.00
C HIS A 246 25.43 15.29 -7.12
N HIS A 247 26.10 15.42 -8.26
CA HIS A 247 26.95 16.57 -8.54
C HIS A 247 26.10 17.85 -8.58
N ARG A 248 26.24 18.70 -7.54
CA ARG A 248 25.46 19.94 -7.35
C ARG A 248 23.93 19.73 -7.36
N GLY A 249 23.47 18.52 -7.02
CA GLY A 249 22.05 18.17 -7.03
C GLY A 249 21.47 17.77 -8.39
N GLU A 250 22.28 17.71 -9.45
CA GLU A 250 21.81 17.31 -10.79
C GLU A 250 21.52 15.80 -10.84
N PHE A 251 20.24 15.43 -10.99
CA PHE A 251 19.77 14.05 -10.82
C PHE A 251 20.31 13.07 -11.88
N LEU A 252 20.79 13.57 -13.03
CA LEU A 252 21.45 12.76 -14.06
C LEU A 252 22.96 12.54 -13.81
N GLN A 253 23.53 13.15 -12.77
CA GLN A 253 24.95 13.04 -12.44
C GLN A 253 25.14 12.45 -11.03
N PRO A 254 24.83 11.14 -10.84
CA PRO A 254 25.13 10.46 -9.59
C PRO A 254 26.64 10.45 -9.36
N LYS A 255 27.08 10.71 -8.13
CA LYS A 255 28.50 10.75 -7.80
C LYS A 255 28.87 9.76 -6.69
N GLU A 256 28.31 9.95 -5.51
CA GLU A 256 28.71 9.16 -4.34
C GLU A 256 27.54 8.35 -3.83
N LEU A 257 27.72 7.03 -3.71
CA LEU A 257 26.73 6.15 -3.10
C LEU A 257 26.55 6.53 -1.63
N VAL A 258 25.31 6.53 -1.16
CA VAL A 258 24.95 6.85 0.23
C VAL A 258 24.15 5.69 0.79
N GLU A 259 24.60 5.19 1.94
CA GLU A 259 23.93 4.15 2.69
C GLU A 259 22.94 4.75 3.71
N PRO A 260 21.89 4.00 4.09
CA PRO A 260 21.02 4.38 5.19
C PRO A 260 21.82 4.62 6.48
N ALA A 261 21.63 5.78 7.09
CA ALA A 261 22.21 6.12 8.38
C ALA A 261 21.30 7.09 9.14
N VAL A 262 21.52 7.21 10.46
CA VAL A 262 20.95 8.27 11.28
C VAL A 262 21.87 9.50 11.29
N LEU A 263 21.32 10.67 11.62
CA LEU A 263 22.12 11.89 11.76
C LEU A 263 23.22 11.70 12.81
N ALA A 264 24.43 12.14 12.49
CA ALA A 264 25.59 12.01 13.39
C ALA A 264 25.40 12.67 14.77
N ALA A 265 24.50 13.66 14.86
CA ALA A 265 24.15 14.34 16.11
C ALA A 265 23.21 13.52 17.02
N LEU A 266 22.62 12.44 16.52
CA LEU A 266 21.79 11.53 17.30
C LEU A 266 22.65 10.37 17.84
N PRO A 267 22.19 9.66 18.89
CA PRO A 267 22.85 8.44 19.33
C PRO A 267 23.03 7.47 18.16
N GLN A 268 24.25 6.94 18.03
CA GLN A 268 24.51 5.90 17.05
C GLN A 268 23.69 4.66 17.45
N LEU A 269 22.77 4.26 16.59
CA LEU A 269 22.00 3.04 16.78
C LEU A 269 22.94 1.85 16.56
N ASP A 270 22.80 0.81 17.38
CA ASP A 270 23.67 -0.37 17.31
C ASP A 270 23.70 -0.95 15.89
N ALA A 271 24.88 -1.26 15.37
CA ALA A 271 25.06 -1.78 14.01
C ALA A 271 24.31 -3.11 13.73
N LYS A 272 23.82 -3.80 14.78
CA LYS A 272 22.97 -4.99 14.67
C LYS A 272 21.55 -4.66 14.20
N THR A 273 21.03 -3.48 14.54
CA THR A 273 19.84 -2.89 13.92
C THR A 273 20.34 -2.05 12.76
N GLN A 274 20.10 -2.45 11.52
CA GLN A 274 20.44 -1.64 10.36
C GLN A 274 20.02 -0.19 10.62
N SER A 275 20.95 0.78 10.56
CA SER A 275 20.72 2.21 10.85
C SER A 275 19.79 2.84 9.82
N ASN A 276 18.54 2.41 9.83
CA ASN A 276 17.51 2.76 8.88
C ASN A 276 16.38 3.54 9.59
N ARG A 277 15.37 3.96 8.82
CA ARG A 277 14.26 4.77 9.35
C ARG A 277 13.46 4.03 10.42
N LEU A 278 13.35 2.71 10.32
CA LEU A 278 12.62 1.90 11.30
C LEU A 278 13.37 1.87 12.63
N ALA A 279 14.68 1.63 12.61
CA ALA A 279 15.51 1.65 13.83
C ALA A 279 15.45 3.01 14.53
N LEU A 280 15.46 4.11 13.75
CA LEU A 280 15.28 5.46 14.32
C LEU A 280 13.90 5.65 14.94
N ALA A 281 12.84 5.20 14.27
CA ALA A 281 11.48 5.27 14.80
C ALA A 281 11.31 4.46 16.08
N GLU A 282 11.89 3.25 16.14
CA GLU A 282 11.92 2.39 17.31
C GLU A 282 12.67 3.06 18.48
N TRP A 283 13.83 3.66 18.24
CA TRP A 283 14.56 4.42 19.25
C TRP A 283 13.80 5.67 19.74
N LEU A 284 13.16 6.42 18.83
CA LEU A 284 12.38 7.62 19.17
C LEU A 284 11.27 7.33 20.17
N VAL A 285 10.65 6.15 20.10
CA VAL A 285 9.59 5.71 21.01
C VAL A 285 10.08 4.72 22.08
N GLY A 286 11.38 4.45 22.10
CA GLY A 286 12.00 3.48 22.98
C GLY A 286 12.11 3.96 24.43
N PRO A 287 12.18 3.03 25.40
CA PRO A 287 12.23 3.38 26.82
C PRO A 287 13.55 4.07 27.22
N THR A 288 14.59 3.93 26.40
CA THR A 288 15.89 4.58 26.59
C THR A 288 15.90 6.04 26.15
N ASN A 289 14.86 6.51 25.45
CA ASN A 289 14.69 7.90 25.03
C ASN A 289 13.53 8.58 25.80
N PRO A 290 13.82 9.29 26.91
CA PRO A 290 12.76 9.91 27.72
C PRO A 290 12.12 11.13 27.05
N LEU A 291 12.76 11.72 26.02
CA LEU A 291 12.35 13.00 25.46
C LEU A 291 10.94 12.92 24.86
N THR A 292 10.66 11.88 24.08
CA THR A 292 9.35 11.76 23.41
C THR A 292 8.20 11.60 24.40
N ALA A 293 8.43 10.85 25.48
CA ALA A 293 7.46 10.71 26.56
C ALA A 293 7.23 12.04 27.30
N ARG A 294 8.31 12.78 27.63
CA ARG A 294 8.21 14.10 28.29
C ARG A 294 7.49 15.12 27.41
N VAL A 295 7.85 15.22 26.13
CA VAL A 295 7.21 16.13 25.17
C VAL A 295 5.72 15.79 25.05
N THR A 296 5.39 14.51 24.93
CA THR A 296 3.98 14.07 24.82
C THR A 296 3.21 14.37 26.10
N ALA A 297 3.75 14.03 27.27
CA ALA A 297 3.14 14.33 28.57
C ALA A 297 2.88 15.82 28.76
N ASN A 298 3.85 16.66 28.40
CA ASN A 298 3.72 18.11 28.50
C ASN A 298 2.68 18.68 27.53
N ARG A 299 2.60 18.17 26.30
CA ARG A 299 1.57 18.57 25.33
C ARG A 299 0.17 18.17 25.80
N GLN A 300 0.01 16.96 26.34
CA GLN A 300 -1.26 16.55 26.94
C GLN A 300 -1.60 17.43 28.15
N TRP A 301 -0.65 17.69 29.05
CA TRP A 301 -0.83 18.61 30.16
C TRP A 301 -1.29 19.99 29.67
N SER A 302 -0.64 20.53 28.65
CA SER A 302 -1.03 21.80 28.04
C SER A 302 -2.42 21.79 27.44
N ALA A 303 -2.89 20.67 26.90
CA ALA A 303 -4.27 20.55 26.40
C ALA A 303 -5.31 20.64 27.53
N PHE A 304 -5.01 20.11 28.72
CA PHE A 304 -5.91 20.17 29.87
C PHE A 304 -5.81 21.47 30.68
N PHE A 305 -4.62 22.06 30.77
CA PHE A 305 -4.34 23.24 31.61
C PHE A 305 -4.12 24.54 30.82
N GLY A 306 -4.10 24.49 29.49
CA GLY A 306 -3.84 25.63 28.60
C GLY A 306 -2.38 26.04 28.48
N ARG A 307 -1.52 25.45 29.31
CA ARG A 307 -0.09 25.71 29.37
C ARG A 307 0.65 24.44 29.79
N GLY A 308 1.76 24.15 29.11
CA GLY A 308 2.65 23.06 29.50
C GLY A 308 3.42 23.35 30.80
N LEU A 309 3.83 22.29 31.49
CA LEU A 309 4.83 22.35 32.56
C LEU A 309 6.13 22.97 32.04
N VAL A 310 6.53 22.62 30.82
CA VAL A 310 7.45 23.39 29.97
C VAL A 310 6.62 24.30 29.08
N LYS A 311 6.84 25.62 29.17
CA LYS A 311 6.04 26.64 28.46
C LYS A 311 6.22 26.59 26.95
N SER A 312 7.43 26.33 26.47
CA SER A 312 7.79 26.19 25.06
C SER A 312 7.42 24.78 24.57
N LEU A 313 6.26 24.61 23.94
CA LEU A 313 5.79 23.30 23.48
C LEU A 313 6.56 22.77 22.25
N GLU A 314 7.19 23.70 21.55
CA GLU A 314 7.99 23.54 20.34
C GLU A 314 9.48 23.34 20.62
N ASP A 315 9.95 23.68 21.82
CA ASP A 315 11.37 23.61 22.19
C ASP A 315 11.59 23.07 23.60
N PHE A 316 12.16 21.87 23.67
CA PHE A 316 12.60 21.18 24.90
C PHE A 316 14.14 21.21 25.07
N GLY A 317 14.83 21.91 24.18
CA GLY A 317 16.28 22.10 24.18
C GLY A 317 16.73 23.27 25.04
N SER A 318 17.98 23.70 24.82
CA SER A 318 18.63 24.74 25.64
C SER A 318 18.06 26.14 25.47
N GLN A 319 17.31 26.40 24.40
CA GLN A 319 16.60 27.67 24.18
C GLN A 319 15.15 27.64 24.68
N GLY A 320 14.67 26.47 25.12
CA GLY A 320 13.36 26.28 25.72
C GLY A 320 13.28 26.74 27.17
N ALA A 321 12.05 26.91 27.66
CA ALA A 321 11.81 27.18 29.08
C ALA A 321 12.10 25.94 29.95
N SER A 322 12.60 26.17 31.16
CA SER A 322 12.68 25.10 32.16
C SER A 322 11.29 24.64 32.63
N PRO A 323 11.10 23.37 32.98
CA PRO A 323 9.85 22.88 33.55
C PRO A 323 9.57 23.54 34.89
N THR A 324 8.35 24.02 35.09
CA THR A 324 7.88 24.55 36.39
C THR A 324 7.85 23.46 37.47
N HIS A 325 7.48 22.24 37.08
CA HIS A 325 7.40 21.06 37.96
C HIS A 325 8.13 19.87 37.31
N PRO A 326 9.47 19.82 37.40
CA PRO A 326 10.26 18.78 36.73
C PRO A 326 9.90 17.36 37.16
N GLU A 327 9.73 17.13 38.46
CA GLU A 327 9.41 15.80 39.00
C GLU A 327 8.03 15.30 38.51
N LEU A 328 7.05 16.21 38.44
CA LEU A 328 5.72 15.89 37.92
C LEU A 328 5.77 15.54 36.42
N LEU A 329 6.55 16.30 35.64
CA LEU A 329 6.73 16.01 34.22
C LEU A 329 7.36 14.63 34.00
N ASP A 330 8.39 14.30 34.78
CA ASP A 330 9.09 13.02 34.70
C ASP A 330 8.18 11.87 35.13
N TRP A 331 7.41 12.06 36.21
CA TRP A 331 6.43 11.08 36.65
C TRP A 331 5.34 10.83 35.60
N LEU A 332 4.77 11.88 35.00
CA LEU A 332 3.79 11.74 33.92
C LEU A 332 4.37 11.04 32.68
N ALA A 333 5.63 11.32 32.34
CA ALA A 333 6.32 10.67 31.23
C ALA A 333 6.51 9.16 31.46
N VAL A 334 6.90 8.76 32.68
CA VAL A 334 7.03 7.36 33.07
C VAL A 334 5.67 6.65 33.07
N GLU A 335 4.65 7.30 33.62
CA GLU A 335 3.29 6.76 33.64
C GLU A 335 2.68 6.62 32.24
N PHE A 336 3.00 7.54 31.34
CA PHE A 336 2.63 7.45 29.92
C PHE A 336 3.34 6.30 29.22
N GLY A 337 4.65 6.11 29.48
CA GLY A 337 5.47 5.05 28.88
C GLY A 337 5.07 3.63 29.29
N GLY A 338 4.36 3.50 30.42
CA GLY A 338 3.95 2.23 31.01
C GLY A 338 5.09 1.55 31.75
N SER A 339 4.91 1.24 33.03
CA SER A 339 5.86 0.39 33.76
C SER A 339 5.78 -1.04 33.23
N ALA A 340 6.91 -1.62 32.82
CA ALA A 340 7.03 -2.96 32.24
C ALA A 340 6.42 -4.10 33.10
N GLU A 341 6.19 -3.88 34.40
CA GLU A 341 5.87 -4.95 35.35
C GLU A 341 4.41 -5.01 35.84
N ARG A 342 3.56 -4.02 35.58
CA ARG A 342 2.23 -3.93 36.23
C ARG A 342 1.04 -4.50 35.44
N GLY A 343 1.30 -5.26 34.37
CA GLY A 343 0.27 -5.72 33.41
C GLY A 343 0.03 -7.22 33.29
N ALA A 344 0.74 -8.07 34.04
CA ALA A 344 0.70 -9.53 33.87
C ALA A 344 -0.63 -10.22 34.27
N GLY A 345 -1.61 -9.49 34.79
CA GLY A 345 -2.80 -10.11 35.41
C GLY A 345 -4.10 -10.15 34.60
N SER A 346 -4.21 -9.54 33.41
CA SER A 346 -5.54 -9.40 32.78
C SER A 346 -5.64 -9.46 31.25
N ALA A 347 -4.52 -9.55 30.52
CA ALA A 347 -4.53 -9.51 29.05
C ALA A 347 -4.59 -10.89 28.36
N GLU A 348 -4.40 -12.00 29.09
CA GLU A 348 -4.30 -13.35 28.49
C GLU A 348 -5.62 -13.97 28.01
N ARG A 349 -6.75 -13.23 28.03
CA ARG A 349 -8.06 -13.81 27.66
C ARG A 349 -8.73 -13.23 26.39
N ARG A 350 -8.03 -12.46 25.55
CA ARG A 350 -8.67 -11.85 24.35
C ARG A 350 -7.93 -11.97 23.01
N THR A 351 -6.88 -12.77 22.90
CA THR A 351 -6.15 -12.90 21.63
C THR A 351 -5.93 -14.36 21.24
N GLU A 352 -7.04 -15.09 21.07
CA GLU A 352 -7.08 -16.34 20.32
C GLU A 352 -8.26 -16.26 19.33
N GLN A 353 -8.18 -15.32 18.37
CA GLN A 353 -8.99 -15.30 17.14
C GLN A 353 -8.60 -14.07 16.31
N ALA A 354 -7.40 -14.10 15.71
CA ALA A 354 -7.07 -13.26 14.56
C ALA A 354 -5.98 -13.97 13.75
N THR A 355 -6.44 -14.51 12.62
CA THR A 355 -5.78 -15.35 11.63
C THR A 355 -4.51 -14.76 11.00
N SER A 356 -3.54 -15.66 10.82
CA SER A 356 -2.43 -15.72 9.86
C SER A 356 -2.24 -14.56 8.87
N LEU A 357 -1.22 -13.73 9.14
CA LEU A 357 -0.33 -13.08 8.18
C LEU A 357 0.95 -12.71 8.96
N GLN A 358 1.83 -13.69 9.14
CA GLN A 358 3.10 -13.50 9.84
C GLN A 358 4.13 -12.90 8.87
N ALA A 359 4.21 -11.57 8.83
CA ALA A 359 5.48 -10.91 8.54
C ALA A 359 6.42 -11.14 9.74
N PRO A 360 7.74 -11.29 9.53
CA PRO A 360 8.69 -11.45 10.63
C PRO A 360 8.62 -10.19 11.50
N ARG A 361 8.00 -10.30 12.67
CA ARG A 361 8.00 -9.24 13.68
C ARG A 361 9.44 -9.13 14.18
N SER A 362 10.08 -7.97 13.97
CA SER A 362 11.24 -7.60 14.78
C SER A 362 10.87 -7.80 16.25
N GLU A 363 11.78 -8.35 17.05
CA GLU A 363 11.61 -8.57 18.50
C GLU A 363 11.51 -7.26 19.31
N PHE A 364 11.24 -6.13 18.64
CA PHE A 364 11.06 -4.85 19.28
C PHE A 364 9.67 -4.76 19.93
N ARG A 365 9.62 -4.95 21.25
CA ARG A 365 8.44 -4.60 22.05
C ARG A 365 8.42 -3.09 22.25
N VAL A 366 7.65 -2.40 21.40
CA VAL A 366 7.32 -0.98 21.60
C VAL A 366 6.75 -0.81 23.01
N PRO A 367 7.23 0.16 23.82
CA PRO A 367 6.66 0.46 25.12
C PRO A 367 5.15 0.69 24.98
N ARG A 368 4.35 0.20 25.92
CA ARG A 368 2.89 0.28 25.84
C ARG A 368 2.44 1.68 26.26
N TRP A 369 2.69 2.65 25.39
CA TRP A 369 2.23 4.02 25.58
C TRP A 369 0.71 4.06 25.63
N ASP A 370 0.17 4.69 26.66
CA ASP A 370 -1.28 4.75 26.90
C ASP A 370 -1.75 6.18 27.15
N LEU A 371 -2.22 6.83 26.08
CA LEU A 371 -2.83 8.15 26.17
C LEU A 371 -4.05 8.16 27.10
N LYS A 372 -4.86 7.10 27.12
CA LYS A 372 -6.06 7.04 27.98
C LYS A 372 -5.67 6.97 29.46
N ARG A 373 -4.60 6.24 29.79
CA ARG A 373 -4.04 6.23 31.16
C ARG A 373 -3.57 7.63 31.56
N LEU A 374 -2.75 8.27 30.73
CA LEU A 374 -2.25 9.62 30.99
C LEU A 374 -3.39 10.63 31.16
N HIS A 375 -4.38 10.62 30.27
CA HIS A 375 -5.57 11.47 30.37
C HIS A 375 -6.36 11.20 31.66
N ARG A 376 -6.54 9.93 32.04
CA ARG A 376 -7.22 9.57 33.29
C ARG A 376 -6.44 10.10 34.51
N LEU A 377 -5.12 9.97 34.54
CA LEU A 377 -4.31 10.49 35.64
C LEU A 377 -4.46 12.01 35.79
N ILE A 378 -4.39 12.74 34.68
CA ILE A 378 -4.59 14.20 34.67
C ILE A 378 -6.00 14.56 35.13
N ALA A 379 -7.03 14.01 34.49
CA ALA A 379 -8.43 14.39 34.74
C ALA A 379 -8.94 13.97 36.13
N SER A 380 -8.35 12.93 36.73
CA SER A 380 -8.70 12.49 38.10
C SER A 380 -7.84 13.12 39.19
N SER A 381 -6.81 13.91 38.84
CA SER A 381 -5.97 14.62 39.82
C SER A 381 -6.80 15.59 40.66
N THR A 382 -6.35 15.85 41.88
CA THR A 382 -6.93 16.92 42.71
C THR A 382 -6.76 18.26 42.03
N THR A 383 -5.59 18.51 41.42
CA THR A 383 -5.24 19.73 40.69
C THR A 383 -6.24 20.08 39.58
N TYR A 384 -6.60 19.11 38.72
CA TYR A 384 -7.56 19.32 37.65
C TYR A 384 -8.99 19.58 38.17
N ARG A 385 -9.34 18.96 39.29
CA ARG A 385 -10.67 19.08 39.93
C ARG A 385 -10.84 20.30 40.83
N GLN A 386 -9.80 21.14 40.98
CA GLN A 386 -9.90 22.39 41.74
C GLN A 386 -10.92 23.34 41.11
N SER A 387 -11.46 24.27 41.91
CA SER A 387 -12.31 25.34 41.39
C SER A 387 -11.51 26.28 40.48
N SER A 388 -12.08 26.65 39.33
CA SER A 388 -11.50 27.66 38.43
C SER A 388 -11.77 29.12 38.87
N ARG A 389 -12.30 29.33 40.09
CA ARG A 389 -12.58 30.67 40.64
C ARG A 389 -11.26 31.43 40.89
N VAL A 390 -11.16 32.65 40.35
CA VAL A 390 -9.99 33.52 40.53
C VAL A 390 -10.31 34.57 41.60
N THR A 391 -9.52 34.61 42.67
CA THR A 391 -9.56 35.67 43.69
C THR A 391 -8.46 36.70 43.43
N GLY A 392 -8.60 37.92 43.97
CA GLY A 392 -7.56 38.96 43.81
C GLY A 392 -6.21 38.54 44.37
N GLU A 393 -6.18 37.80 45.49
CA GLU A 393 -4.94 37.27 46.08
C GLU A 393 -4.26 36.23 45.17
N LEU A 394 -5.02 35.28 44.62
CA LEU A 394 -4.49 34.28 43.70
C LEU A 394 -3.96 34.91 42.42
N LEU A 395 -4.65 35.94 41.92
CA LEU A 395 -4.22 36.68 40.74
C LEU A 395 -2.92 37.46 41.00
N ALA A 396 -2.77 38.07 42.18
CA ALA A 396 -1.58 38.82 42.56
C ALA A 396 -0.35 37.92 42.77
N LYS A 397 -0.55 36.71 43.31
CA LYS A 397 0.54 35.74 43.55
C LYS A 397 0.95 34.96 42.29
N ASP A 398 -0.03 34.56 41.49
CA ASP A 398 0.19 33.70 40.32
C ASP A 398 -0.89 33.94 39.26
N ALA A 399 -0.71 35.02 38.51
CA ALA A 399 -1.64 35.41 37.45
C ALA A 399 -1.75 34.36 36.34
N ALA A 400 -0.64 33.66 36.04
CA ALA A 400 -0.56 32.67 34.98
C ALA A 400 -0.97 31.25 35.43
N ASN A 401 -1.30 31.04 36.70
CA ASN A 401 -1.58 29.74 37.30
C ASN A 401 -0.43 28.73 37.13
N GLU A 402 0.82 29.21 37.15
CA GLU A 402 2.02 28.38 37.03
C GLU A 402 2.19 27.43 38.23
N LEU A 403 1.78 27.86 39.42
CA LEU A 403 1.80 27.08 40.66
C LEU A 403 0.56 26.20 40.83
N LEU A 404 -0.33 26.18 39.84
CA LEU A 404 -1.51 25.30 39.78
C LEU A 404 -2.45 25.46 40.99
N ALA A 405 -2.57 26.68 41.52
CA ALA A 405 -3.38 26.97 42.71
C ALA A 405 -4.90 26.97 42.46
N ARG A 406 -5.34 26.86 41.20
CA ARG A 406 -6.75 26.83 40.77
C ARG A 406 -6.96 25.94 39.56
N GLY A 407 -8.21 25.54 39.34
CA GLY A 407 -8.62 24.75 38.18
C GLY A 407 -8.41 25.51 36.86
N PRO A 408 -8.21 24.79 35.74
CA PRO A 408 -8.01 25.44 34.45
C PRO A 408 -9.26 26.20 33.99
N ARG A 409 -9.06 27.32 33.30
CA ARG A 409 -10.11 28.09 32.63
C ARG A 409 -9.67 28.37 31.22
N LEU A 410 -10.22 27.64 30.26
CA LEU A 410 -9.81 27.67 28.86
C LEU A 410 -11.00 27.99 27.97
N ARG A 411 -10.74 28.75 26.91
CA ARG A 411 -11.66 28.83 25.78
C ARG A 411 -11.55 27.49 25.02
N VAL A 412 -12.70 26.92 24.69
CA VAL A 412 -12.78 25.69 23.91
C VAL A 412 -12.42 25.94 22.44
N GLU A 413 -11.89 24.93 21.77
CA GLU A 413 -11.47 24.99 20.38
C GLU A 413 -12.67 25.09 19.42
N ALA A 414 -12.43 25.54 18.19
CA ALA A 414 -13.49 25.77 17.19
C ALA A 414 -14.39 24.54 16.95
N GLU A 415 -13.81 23.33 16.96
CA GLU A 415 -14.54 22.08 16.79
C GLU A 415 -15.51 21.84 17.94
N VAL A 416 -15.09 22.13 19.17
CA VAL A 416 -15.90 21.99 20.38
C VAL A 416 -16.97 23.09 20.44
N VAL A 417 -16.65 24.32 20.01
CA VAL A 417 -17.64 25.41 19.90
C VAL A 417 -18.81 24.98 19.02
N ARG A 418 -18.53 24.48 17.80
CA ARG A 418 -19.59 24.03 16.89
C ARG A 418 -20.35 22.85 17.46
N ASP A 419 -19.66 21.84 17.98
CA ASP A 419 -20.32 20.64 18.52
C ASP A 419 -21.21 21.01 19.72
N ALA A 420 -20.78 21.95 20.57
CA ALA A 420 -21.59 22.48 21.67
C ALA A 420 -22.82 23.26 21.16
N MET A 421 -22.68 24.09 20.13
CA MET A 421 -23.82 24.79 19.51
C MET A 421 -24.85 23.80 18.95
N LEU A 422 -24.40 22.73 18.31
CA LEU A 422 -25.28 21.67 17.79
C LEU A 422 -25.93 20.85 18.91
N ALA A 423 -25.19 20.56 19.98
CA ALA A 423 -25.72 19.85 21.13
C ALA A 423 -26.81 20.66 21.85
N VAL A 424 -26.56 21.94 22.12
CA VAL A 424 -27.52 22.83 22.79
C VAL A 424 -28.77 23.07 21.95
N SER A 425 -28.63 23.09 20.62
CA SER A 425 -29.77 23.20 19.70
C SER A 425 -30.50 21.88 19.42
N GLY A 426 -30.04 20.75 19.97
CA GLY A 426 -30.63 19.43 19.73
C GLY A 426 -30.43 18.89 18.31
N LEU A 427 -29.48 19.46 17.55
CA LEU A 427 -29.22 19.11 16.16
C LEU A 427 -28.07 18.12 15.98
N LEU A 428 -27.21 17.95 16.99
CA LEU A 428 -26.02 17.11 16.89
C LEU A 428 -26.38 15.66 16.54
N SER A 429 -25.82 15.14 15.44
CA SER A 429 -25.97 13.73 15.05
C SER A 429 -24.91 12.85 15.73
N ASP A 430 -25.36 11.76 16.34
CA ASP A 430 -24.53 10.73 16.97
C ASP A 430 -23.93 9.71 15.99
N LYS A 431 -24.20 9.86 14.69
CA LYS A 431 -23.74 8.94 13.65
C LYS A 431 -22.21 8.84 13.60
N GLN A 432 -21.71 7.64 13.87
CA GLN A 432 -20.30 7.31 13.81
C GLN A 432 -19.91 6.68 12.47
N LEU A 433 -18.62 6.78 12.14
CA LEU A 433 -17.99 6.19 10.95
C LEU A 433 -18.55 6.74 9.62
N GLY A 434 -18.04 6.24 8.49
CA GLY A 434 -18.43 6.73 7.16
C GLY A 434 -17.65 7.96 6.70
N PRO A 435 -18.03 8.54 5.54
CA PRO A 435 -17.25 9.58 4.88
C PRO A 435 -17.29 10.90 5.63
N SER A 436 -16.39 11.81 5.22
CA SER A 436 -16.44 13.21 5.63
C SER A 436 -17.70 13.90 5.13
N VAL A 437 -18.13 14.93 5.83
CA VAL A 437 -19.33 15.72 5.56
C VAL A 437 -19.01 17.19 5.32
N PHE A 438 -19.96 17.90 4.73
CA PHE A 438 -19.88 19.30 4.36
C PHE A 438 -21.01 20.07 5.04
N PRO A 439 -20.79 20.59 6.28
CA PRO A 439 -21.77 21.43 6.97
C PRO A 439 -22.08 22.72 6.20
N ALA A 440 -23.10 23.46 6.64
CA ALA A 440 -23.42 24.75 6.02
C ALA A 440 -22.26 25.74 6.16
N GLN A 441 -21.91 26.38 5.04
CA GLN A 441 -20.90 27.43 4.94
C GLN A 441 -21.44 28.56 4.04
N PRO A 442 -21.14 29.84 4.31
CA PRO A 442 -21.59 30.93 3.45
C PRO A 442 -21.09 30.76 2.00
N ALA A 443 -21.96 31.08 1.04
CA ALA A 443 -21.69 30.88 -0.40
C ALA A 443 -20.52 31.76 -0.93
N ASN A 444 -20.17 32.84 -0.23
CA ASN A 444 -19.08 33.73 -0.59
C ASN A 444 -17.70 33.24 -0.11
N ILE A 445 -17.62 32.12 0.61
CA ILE A 445 -16.32 31.55 0.99
C ILE A 445 -15.77 30.75 -0.18
N THR A 446 -14.76 31.31 -0.83
CA THR A 446 -14.06 30.63 -1.92
C THR A 446 -13.29 29.42 -1.39
N THR A 447 -13.36 28.32 -2.14
CA THR A 447 -12.51 27.15 -1.96
C THR A 447 -11.39 27.10 -3.01
N GLU A 448 -11.27 28.14 -3.84
CA GLU A 448 -10.24 28.27 -4.86
C GLU A 448 -8.87 28.51 -4.22
N GLY A 449 -7.86 27.96 -4.86
CA GLY A 449 -6.45 28.08 -4.46
C GLY A 449 -5.57 27.41 -5.51
N THR A 450 -4.27 27.26 -5.21
CA THR A 450 -3.26 26.70 -6.13
C THR A 450 -3.60 25.33 -6.71
N TYR A 451 -4.48 24.57 -6.03
CA TYR A 451 -4.89 23.21 -6.43
C TYR A 451 -6.34 23.12 -6.93
N GLY A 452 -6.90 24.23 -7.43
CA GLY A 452 -8.26 24.31 -7.98
C GLY A 452 -9.36 24.46 -6.92
N GLY A 453 -10.57 24.85 -7.33
CA GLY A 453 -11.74 25.00 -6.46
C GLY A 453 -12.31 23.66 -6.01
N LEU A 454 -12.86 23.62 -4.79
CA LEU A 454 -13.64 22.48 -4.30
C LEU A 454 -15.13 22.85 -4.28
N ASN A 455 -15.98 22.05 -4.91
CA ASN A 455 -17.42 22.25 -4.76
C ASN A 455 -17.84 21.85 -3.34
N TRP A 456 -18.19 22.82 -2.49
CA TRP A 456 -18.69 22.59 -1.13
C TRP A 456 -20.19 22.26 -1.18
N ALA A 457 -20.51 21.03 -1.59
CA ALA A 457 -21.89 20.57 -1.66
C ALA A 457 -22.39 20.23 -0.25
N LEU A 458 -23.35 21.02 0.27
CA LEU A 458 -23.96 20.81 1.58
C LEU A 458 -24.45 19.36 1.73
N SER A 459 -23.99 18.68 2.78
CA SER A 459 -24.44 17.32 3.07
C SER A 459 -25.95 17.31 3.40
N PRO A 460 -26.73 16.35 2.86
CA PRO A 460 -28.16 16.28 3.11
C PRO A 460 -28.48 15.71 4.50
N GLY A 461 -29.71 15.94 4.97
CA GLY A 461 -30.26 15.26 6.15
C GLY A 461 -29.46 15.50 7.43
N GLU A 462 -29.25 14.43 8.21
CA GLU A 462 -28.48 14.48 9.46
C GLU A 462 -26.98 14.74 9.26
N ASP A 463 -26.45 14.44 8.06
CA ASP A 463 -25.00 14.45 7.81
C ASP A 463 -24.40 15.85 7.97
N ARG A 464 -25.16 16.92 7.70
CA ARG A 464 -24.74 18.31 7.93
C ARG A 464 -24.55 18.69 9.39
N TYR A 465 -25.08 17.89 10.32
CA TYR A 465 -25.03 18.14 11.76
C TYR A 465 -24.17 17.13 12.52
N ARG A 466 -23.37 16.33 11.80
CA ARG A 466 -22.40 15.45 12.45
C ARG A 466 -21.34 16.23 13.19
N ARG A 467 -20.74 15.56 14.18
CA ARG A 467 -19.58 16.05 14.95
C ARG A 467 -18.52 16.62 14.02
N THR A 468 -17.89 17.71 14.44
CA THR A 468 -16.91 18.45 13.63
C THR A 468 -15.70 17.59 13.23
N LEU A 469 -15.44 16.50 13.96
CA LEU A 469 -14.48 15.45 13.59
C LEU A 469 -14.70 14.90 12.17
N TYR A 470 -15.95 14.86 11.68
CA TYR A 470 -16.28 14.36 10.35
C TYR A 470 -16.29 15.47 9.28
N THR A 471 -16.11 16.73 9.64
CA THR A 471 -16.11 17.84 8.68
C THR A 471 -14.91 17.75 7.75
N PHE A 472 -15.17 17.75 6.45
CA PHE A 472 -14.11 17.79 5.45
C PHE A 472 -13.23 19.03 5.64
N THR A 473 -11.92 18.84 5.58
CA THR A 473 -10.94 19.93 5.70
C THR A 473 -10.02 19.93 4.50
N LYS A 474 -10.03 21.02 3.73
CA LYS A 474 -9.05 21.26 2.67
C LYS A 474 -7.87 22.02 3.26
N ARG A 475 -6.64 21.58 2.94
CA ARG A 475 -5.40 22.19 3.44
C ARG A 475 -5.38 23.72 3.33
N THR A 476 -5.76 24.24 2.16
CA THR A 476 -5.70 25.67 1.79
C THR A 476 -7.04 26.40 1.91
N ALA A 477 -8.13 25.70 2.27
CA ALA A 477 -9.44 26.31 2.47
C ALA A 477 -10.18 25.56 3.59
N PRO A 478 -9.81 25.80 4.86
CA PRO A 478 -10.47 25.19 5.99
C PRO A 478 -11.95 25.59 6.07
N PHE A 479 -12.73 24.83 6.83
CA PHE A 479 -14.12 25.17 7.12
C PHE A 479 -14.20 26.55 7.78
N ALA A 480 -15.08 27.42 7.27
CA ALA A 480 -15.07 28.85 7.62
C ALA A 480 -15.24 29.12 9.12
N LEU A 481 -16.16 28.40 9.78
CA LEU A 481 -16.36 28.54 11.23
C LEU A 481 -15.11 28.16 12.03
N SER A 482 -14.36 27.15 11.55
CA SER A 482 -13.10 26.79 12.21
C SER A 482 -12.14 27.98 12.22
N MET A 483 -12.01 28.71 11.11
CA MET A 483 -11.14 29.89 11.05
C MET A 483 -11.63 31.04 11.93
N THR A 484 -12.94 31.31 11.99
CA THR A 484 -13.51 32.35 12.87
C THR A 484 -13.18 32.13 14.35
N PHE A 485 -13.02 30.87 14.76
CA PHE A 485 -12.72 30.50 16.14
C PHE A 485 -11.28 29.97 16.34
N ASP A 486 -10.32 30.54 15.60
CA ASP A 486 -8.87 30.27 15.71
C ASP A 486 -8.45 28.81 15.43
N GLY A 487 -9.22 28.10 14.62
CA GLY A 487 -8.85 26.78 14.10
C GLY A 487 -7.64 26.88 13.17
N PRO A 488 -6.65 25.96 13.28
CA PRO A 488 -5.45 26.02 12.47
C PRO A 488 -5.76 25.75 10.99
N SER A 489 -4.99 26.38 10.10
CA SER A 489 -4.97 25.97 8.70
C SER A 489 -4.15 24.68 8.55
N GLY A 490 -4.37 23.93 7.48
CA GLY A 490 -3.55 22.76 7.15
C GLY A 490 -2.19 23.14 6.54
N GLU A 491 -1.88 24.42 6.42
CA GLU A 491 -0.74 24.91 5.65
C GLU A 491 0.57 24.82 6.45
N ALA A 492 0.50 25.01 7.77
CA ALA A 492 1.63 24.99 8.67
C ALA A 492 1.42 24.01 9.84
N CYS A 493 2.52 23.42 10.32
CA CYS A 493 2.51 22.68 11.58
C CYS A 493 2.43 23.67 12.75
N VAL A 494 1.49 23.44 13.66
CA VAL A 494 1.26 24.32 14.81
C VAL A 494 1.46 23.53 16.10
N ALA A 495 2.42 23.94 16.93
CA ALA A 495 2.67 23.31 18.24
C ALA A 495 1.66 23.75 19.31
N ARG A 496 1.11 24.97 19.17
CA ARG A 496 0.11 25.57 20.06
C ARG A 496 -0.90 26.36 19.24
N ARG A 497 -2.20 26.08 19.42
CA ARG A 497 -3.26 26.88 18.80
C ARG A 497 -3.30 28.28 19.42
N GLU A 498 -3.42 29.31 18.59
CA GLU A 498 -3.71 30.65 19.08
C GLU A 498 -5.14 30.71 19.62
N VAL A 499 -5.35 31.57 20.61
CA VAL A 499 -6.66 31.78 21.23
C VAL A 499 -6.84 33.27 21.38
N SER A 500 -7.72 33.84 20.56
CA SER A 500 -8.14 35.24 20.70
C SER A 500 -9.20 35.38 21.81
N ASN A 501 -9.32 36.56 22.42
CA ASN A 501 -10.44 36.83 23.35
C ASN A 501 -11.66 37.44 22.62
N THR A 502 -11.50 37.80 21.36
CA THR A 502 -12.52 38.37 20.48
C THR A 502 -12.57 37.54 19.20
N PRO A 503 -13.71 36.96 18.81
CA PRO A 503 -13.85 36.39 17.47
C PRO A 503 -13.64 37.50 16.44
N LEU A 504 -12.90 37.21 15.36
CA LEU A 504 -12.62 38.13 14.25
C LEU A 504 -13.89 38.57 13.52
#